data_AF-A0AAU1MZ13-F1
#
_entry.id   AF-A0AAU1MZ13-F1
#
_cell.length_a   1.000
_cell.length_b   1.000
_cell.length_c   1.000
_cell.angle_alpha   90.00
_cell.angle_beta   90.00
_cell.angle_gamma   90.00
#
_symmetry.space_group_name_H-M   'P 1'
#
loop_
_entity.id
_entity.type
_entity.pdbx_description
1 polymer ?
#
loop_
_entity_poly.entity_id
_entity_poly.type
_entity_poly.pdbx_seq_one_letter_code
_entity_poly.pdbx_strand_id
1 'polypeptide(L)'
;MSTPSFSLGDDLLGRAAQCRRASSARVASWDHSGLNEDAFTVMPGETAVLADLEGPGAITHLWFVPGCRVVLGPGLFDAHKAGTAMVEFDNALGYNWEVSDPDFYRNVLSKMYWDDQEQPAVVAPLGGVFGVGNSIGFGRRARHERPRRRRSRPQQRS
;
A
#
# COMPACT_ATOMS: atom_id res chain seq x y z
N MET A 1 -38.27 -11.06 38.75
CA MET A 1 -37.36 -10.16 38.01
C MET A 1 -35.94 -10.66 38.25
N SER A 2 -35.28 -11.17 37.20
CA SER A 2 -33.90 -11.67 37.29
C SER A 2 -32.94 -10.47 37.20
N THR A 3 -32.10 -10.30 38.21
CA THR A 3 -31.04 -9.29 38.23
C THR A 3 -29.99 -9.65 37.18
N PRO A 4 -29.65 -8.78 36.22
CA PRO A 4 -28.54 -9.07 35.31
C PRO A 4 -27.25 -9.15 36.14
N SER A 5 -26.59 -10.30 36.11
CA SER A 5 -25.23 -10.43 36.66
C SER A 5 -24.25 -9.83 35.66
N PHE A 6 -23.65 -8.69 36.00
CA PHE A 6 -22.45 -8.24 35.32
C PHE A 6 -21.28 -9.09 35.84
N SER A 7 -20.81 -10.03 35.02
CA SER A 7 -19.54 -10.73 35.27
C SER A 7 -18.43 -9.70 35.15
N LEU A 8 -17.85 -9.30 36.28
CA LEU A 8 -16.72 -8.39 36.32
C LEU A 8 -15.50 -9.11 35.73
N GLY A 9 -15.10 -8.77 34.50
CA GLY A 9 -13.87 -9.28 33.88
C GLY A 9 -14.01 -9.91 32.49
N ASP A 10 -15.22 -10.19 32.01
CA ASP A 10 -15.43 -10.80 30.68
C ASP A 10 -15.63 -9.79 29.54
N ASP A 11 -15.74 -8.50 29.86
CA ASP A 11 -15.83 -7.41 28.89
C ASP A 11 -14.45 -7.05 28.27
N LEU A 12 -14.46 -6.21 27.22
CA LEU A 12 -13.24 -5.82 26.50
C LEU A 12 -12.18 -5.18 27.41
N LEU A 13 -12.58 -4.34 28.37
CA LEU A 13 -11.67 -3.65 29.28
C LEU A 13 -11.21 -4.59 30.40
N GLY A 14 -12.12 -5.40 30.94
CA GLY A 14 -11.78 -6.48 31.88
C GLY A 14 -10.72 -7.43 31.32
N ARG A 15 -10.85 -7.82 30.04
CA ARG A 15 -9.89 -8.68 29.33
C ARG A 15 -8.57 -8.01 28.97
N ALA A 16 -8.50 -6.68 28.99
CA ALA A 16 -7.27 -5.92 28.77
C ALA A 16 -6.39 -5.87 30.04
N ALA A 17 -7.02 -5.90 31.22
CA ALA A 17 -6.33 -5.92 32.52
C ALA A 17 -5.79 -7.31 32.91
N GLN A 18 -6.16 -8.36 32.17
CA GLN A 18 -5.71 -9.72 32.42
C GLN A 18 -4.35 -10.00 31.78
N CYS A 19 -3.43 -10.58 32.55
CA CYS A 19 -2.16 -11.07 32.03
C CYS A 19 -2.38 -12.25 31.08
N ARG A 20 -1.74 -12.22 29.91
CA ARG A 20 -1.80 -13.29 28.91
C ARG A 20 -0.45 -13.95 28.77
N ARG A 21 -0.45 -15.28 28.65
CA ARG A 21 0.74 -16.05 28.25
C ARG A 21 0.84 -16.03 26.72
N ALA A 22 1.50 -15.01 26.19
CA ALA A 22 1.80 -14.85 24.78
C ALA A 22 3.07 -14.00 24.61
N SER A 23 3.72 -14.12 23.46
CA SER A 23 4.79 -13.23 23.03
C SER A 23 4.31 -12.37 21.85
N SER A 24 4.86 -11.17 21.74
CA SER A 24 4.63 -10.28 20.59
C SER A 24 5.79 -10.40 19.61
N ALA A 25 5.49 -10.43 18.31
CA ALA A 25 6.47 -10.39 17.24
C ALA A 25 6.07 -9.33 16.20
N ARG A 26 7.04 -8.89 15.39
CA ARG A 26 6.84 -7.96 14.29
C ARG A 26 7.79 -8.28 13.15
N VAL A 27 7.26 -8.26 11.93
CA VAL A 27 8.03 -8.18 10.68
C VAL A 27 7.71 -6.84 10.04
N ALA A 28 8.72 -6.15 9.52
CA ALA A 28 8.58 -4.85 8.89
C ALA A 28 9.59 -4.72 7.74
N SER A 29 9.37 -3.78 6.83
CA SER A 29 10.23 -3.51 5.67
C SER A 29 11.56 -2.82 6.00
N TRP A 30 11.98 -2.82 7.27
CA TRP A 30 13.14 -2.05 7.71
C TRP A 30 14.43 -2.59 7.11
N ASP A 31 15.38 -1.70 6.88
CA ASP A 31 16.66 -2.02 6.30
C ASP A 31 17.59 -2.72 7.30
N HIS A 32 17.85 -4.00 7.07
CA HIS A 32 18.73 -4.82 7.91
C HIS A 32 20.20 -4.42 7.88
N SER A 33 20.62 -3.59 6.92
CA SER A 33 21.97 -3.01 6.85
C SER A 33 22.14 -1.79 7.78
N GLY A 34 21.03 -1.22 8.27
CA GLY A 34 21.02 -0.01 9.08
C GLY A 34 21.09 1.30 8.28
N LEU A 35 20.92 1.25 6.96
CA LEU A 35 20.66 2.43 6.14
C LEU A 35 19.16 2.75 6.16
N ASN A 36 18.64 3.39 5.11
CA ASN A 36 17.27 3.92 5.06
C ASN A 36 16.46 3.33 3.89
N GLU A 37 16.81 2.13 3.43
CA GLU A 37 16.03 1.40 2.42
C GLU A 37 14.86 0.65 3.07
N ASP A 38 14.02 1.38 3.81
CA ASP A 38 12.96 0.82 4.68
C ASP A 38 11.67 0.44 3.92
N ALA A 39 11.78 -0.08 2.70
CA ALA A 39 10.64 -0.43 1.86
C ALA A 39 10.91 -1.66 0.98
N PHE A 40 9.87 -2.47 0.77
CA PHE A 40 9.89 -3.48 -0.29
C PHE A 40 9.62 -2.82 -1.64
N THR A 41 10.53 -3.01 -2.60
CA THR A 41 10.30 -2.68 -4.01
C THR A 41 9.87 -3.95 -4.73
N VAL A 42 8.75 -3.89 -5.46
CA VAL A 42 8.21 -5.03 -6.22
C VAL A 42 8.06 -4.60 -7.67
N MET A 43 8.87 -5.17 -8.55
CA MET A 43 8.81 -4.88 -9.98
C MET A 43 7.63 -5.60 -10.66
N PRO A 44 7.23 -5.19 -11.88
CA PRO A 44 6.15 -5.85 -12.60
C PRO A 44 6.41 -7.36 -12.77
N GLY A 45 5.45 -8.18 -12.32
CA GLY A 45 5.55 -9.65 -12.36
C GLY A 45 6.36 -10.27 -11.21
N GLU A 46 7.01 -9.46 -10.39
CA GLU A 46 7.75 -9.92 -9.22
C GLU A 46 6.80 -10.26 -8.06
N THR A 47 7.27 -11.12 -7.17
CA THR A 47 6.59 -11.43 -5.90
C THR A 47 7.58 -11.24 -4.76
N ALA A 48 7.18 -10.49 -3.75
CA ALA A 48 7.93 -10.35 -2.51
C ALA A 48 7.22 -11.08 -1.36
N VAL A 49 7.99 -11.83 -0.57
CA VAL A 49 7.52 -12.45 0.67
C VAL A 49 7.70 -11.43 1.80
N LEU A 50 6.59 -10.90 2.32
CA LEU A 50 6.62 -9.89 3.37
C LEU A 50 6.90 -10.48 4.75
N ALA A 51 6.41 -11.69 5.00
CA ALA A 51 6.64 -12.44 6.22
C ALA A 51 6.44 -13.94 5.94
N ASP A 52 7.33 -14.75 6.50
CA ASP A 52 7.24 -16.20 6.58
C ASP A 52 7.38 -16.57 8.06
N LEU A 53 6.31 -17.09 8.66
CA LEU A 53 6.16 -17.18 10.12
C LEU A 53 5.82 -18.62 10.51
N GLU A 54 6.63 -19.19 11.41
CA GLU A 54 6.42 -20.55 11.92
C GLU A 54 5.74 -20.54 13.30
N GLY A 55 4.87 -21.54 13.51
CA GLY A 55 4.23 -21.80 14.79
C GLY A 55 2.87 -21.11 14.99
N PRO A 56 2.21 -21.38 16.13
CA PRO A 56 0.88 -20.87 16.39
C PRO A 56 0.91 -19.38 16.73
N GLY A 57 0.00 -18.61 16.13
CA GLY A 57 -0.10 -17.18 16.38
C GLY A 57 -1.35 -16.54 15.78
N ALA A 58 -1.48 -15.24 16.00
CA ALA A 58 -2.52 -14.43 15.38
C ALA A 58 -1.92 -13.10 14.91
N ILE A 59 -2.14 -12.76 13.64
CA ILE A 59 -1.82 -11.43 13.13
C ILE A 59 -2.90 -10.47 13.63
N THR A 60 -2.52 -9.53 14.50
CA THR A 60 -3.44 -8.57 15.12
C THR A 60 -3.36 -7.18 14.52
N HIS A 61 -2.30 -6.87 13.77
CA HIS A 61 -2.07 -5.55 13.19
C HIS A 61 -1.27 -5.64 11.89
N LEU A 62 -1.78 -4.97 10.84
CA LEU A 62 -1.11 -4.80 9.55
C LEU A 62 -1.11 -3.31 9.23
N TRP A 63 0.02 -2.78 8.76
CA TRP A 63 0.17 -1.39 8.39
C TRP A 63 0.98 -1.26 7.10
N PHE A 64 0.45 -0.49 6.14
CA PHE A 64 1.03 -0.31 4.82
C PHE A 64 0.90 1.14 4.36
N VAL A 65 1.94 1.65 3.73
CA VAL A 65 1.91 2.89 2.95
C VAL A 65 2.44 2.55 1.56
N PRO A 66 1.57 2.18 0.61
CA PRO A 66 2.02 1.85 -0.73
C PRO A 66 2.29 3.11 -1.55
N GLY A 67 3.22 2.99 -2.49
CA GLY A 67 3.45 3.94 -3.57
C GLY A 67 3.84 3.17 -4.84
N CYS A 68 3.56 3.74 -6.00
CA CYS A 68 3.99 3.18 -7.28
C CYS A 68 4.26 4.32 -8.25
N ARG A 69 5.36 4.19 -8.99
CA ARG A 69 5.77 5.12 -10.03
C ARG A 69 5.76 4.43 -11.38
N VAL A 70 5.32 5.16 -12.40
CA VAL A 70 5.42 4.76 -13.80
C VAL A 70 6.53 5.58 -14.43
N VAL A 71 7.54 4.89 -14.96
CA VAL A 71 8.63 5.51 -15.73
C VAL A 71 8.07 5.87 -17.12
N LEU A 72 8.07 7.17 -17.45
CA LEU A 72 7.53 7.69 -18.70
C LEU A 72 8.57 7.85 -19.80
N GLY A 73 9.86 7.87 -19.46
CA GLY A 73 10.94 8.18 -20.40
C GLY A 73 12.32 7.84 -19.85
N PRO A 74 13.37 8.08 -20.64
CA PRO A 74 14.74 7.83 -20.21
C PRO A 74 15.12 8.74 -19.04
N GLY A 75 15.56 8.14 -17.93
CA GLY A 75 16.18 8.82 -16.80
C GLY A 75 17.67 8.50 -16.73
N LEU A 76 18.40 9.25 -15.90
CA LEU A 76 19.81 8.98 -15.62
C LEU A 76 19.99 7.70 -14.78
N PHE A 77 18.96 7.36 -14.00
CA PHE A 77 18.93 6.17 -13.15
C PHE A 77 18.07 5.08 -13.78
N ASP A 78 18.56 3.85 -13.71
CA ASP A 78 17.77 2.66 -14.04
C ASP A 78 16.85 2.34 -12.86
N ALA A 79 15.54 2.37 -13.10
CA ALA A 79 14.52 2.09 -12.09
C ALA A 79 14.67 0.70 -11.46
N HIS A 80 15.26 -0.27 -12.18
CA HIS A 80 15.54 -1.61 -11.66
C HIS A 80 16.80 -1.67 -10.77
N LYS A 81 17.58 -0.59 -10.69
CA LYS A 81 18.86 -0.53 -9.96
C LYS A 81 18.94 0.60 -8.94
N ALA A 82 17.91 1.44 -8.84
CA ALA A 82 17.95 2.66 -8.03
C ALA A 82 18.02 2.41 -6.52
N GLY A 83 17.81 1.17 -6.03
CA GLY A 83 17.97 0.80 -4.61
C GLY A 83 17.18 1.68 -3.64
N THR A 84 16.13 2.33 -4.15
CA THR A 84 15.28 3.26 -3.41
C THR A 84 13.98 3.35 -4.18
N ALA A 85 12.89 2.96 -3.52
CA ALA A 85 11.56 2.89 -4.11
C ALA A 85 10.99 4.26 -4.55
N MET A 86 11.60 5.37 -4.10
CA MET A 86 11.15 6.72 -4.40
C MET A 86 12.33 7.70 -4.50
N VAL A 87 12.68 8.09 -5.71
CA VAL A 87 13.56 9.24 -5.92
C VAL A 87 12.71 10.50 -5.83
N GLU A 88 12.78 11.21 -4.70
CA GLU A 88 12.07 12.49 -4.47
C GLU A 88 12.68 13.66 -5.28
N PHE A 89 13.20 13.39 -6.47
CA PHE A 89 13.68 14.41 -7.40
C PHE A 89 12.53 14.87 -8.30
N ASP A 90 12.46 16.19 -8.51
CA ASP A 90 11.51 16.76 -9.45
C ASP A 90 11.92 16.41 -10.89
N ASN A 91 10.94 15.96 -11.68
CA ASN A 91 11.13 15.63 -13.09
C ASN A 91 11.78 16.77 -13.91
N ALA A 92 11.59 18.03 -13.52
CA ALA A 92 12.21 19.19 -14.17
C ALA A 92 13.75 19.17 -14.11
N LEU A 93 14.33 18.43 -13.15
CA LEU A 93 15.78 18.26 -13.04
C LEU A 93 16.32 17.19 -14.00
N GLY A 94 15.46 16.39 -14.64
CA GLY A 94 15.83 15.41 -15.66
C GLY A 94 16.57 14.17 -15.15
N TYR A 95 16.67 13.99 -13.83
CA TYR A 95 17.30 12.80 -13.22
C TYR A 95 16.44 11.54 -13.39
N ASN A 96 15.14 11.69 -13.18
CA ASN A 96 14.08 10.70 -13.37
C ASN A 96 12.96 11.35 -14.20
N TRP A 97 12.26 10.54 -15.00
CA TRP A 97 11.06 10.97 -15.70
C TRP A 97 9.93 10.01 -15.36
N GLU A 98 9.32 10.22 -14.19
CA GLU A 98 8.32 9.31 -13.64
C GLU A 98 7.10 10.04 -13.08
N VAL A 99 5.96 9.36 -13.02
CA VAL A 99 4.73 9.89 -12.41
C VAL A 99 4.14 8.89 -11.44
N SER A 100 3.35 9.35 -10.47
CA SER A 100 2.55 8.45 -9.65
C SER A 100 1.58 7.67 -10.53
N ASP A 101 1.56 6.35 -10.38
CA ASP A 101 0.50 5.53 -10.95
C ASP A 101 -0.83 5.92 -10.25
N PRO A 102 -1.90 6.30 -10.97
CA PRO A 102 -3.18 6.66 -10.36
C PRO A 102 -3.98 5.46 -9.81
N ASP A 103 -3.64 4.24 -10.20
CA ASP A 103 -4.39 3.01 -9.92
C ASP A 103 -3.61 2.01 -9.05
N PHE A 104 -2.46 2.42 -8.50
CA PHE A 104 -1.50 1.57 -7.77
C PHE A 104 -2.06 0.66 -6.67
N TYR A 105 -3.17 1.03 -6.03
CA TYR A 105 -3.86 0.17 -5.05
C TYR A 105 -4.41 -1.13 -5.66
N ARG A 106 -4.48 -1.23 -6.99
CA ARG A 106 -4.95 -2.41 -7.71
C ARG A 106 -3.84 -3.21 -8.40
N ASN A 107 -2.63 -2.68 -8.47
CA ASN A 107 -1.54 -3.27 -9.24
C ASN A 107 -0.86 -4.44 -8.51
N VAL A 108 -0.91 -4.45 -7.18
CA VAL A 108 -0.33 -5.51 -6.34
C VAL A 108 -1.43 -6.35 -5.72
N LEU A 109 -1.28 -7.67 -5.80
CA LEU A 109 -2.13 -8.63 -5.11
C LEU A 109 -1.50 -9.02 -3.77
N SER A 110 -2.26 -8.90 -2.68
CA SER A 110 -1.92 -9.48 -1.39
C SER A 110 -2.38 -10.93 -1.36
N LYS A 111 -1.47 -11.84 -0.99
CA LYS A 111 -1.75 -13.25 -0.79
C LYS A 111 -1.38 -13.63 0.64
N MET A 112 -2.26 -14.34 1.33
CA MET A 112 -2.00 -14.88 2.67
C MET A 112 -2.30 -16.37 2.70
N TYR A 113 -1.40 -17.11 3.31
CA TYR A 113 -1.41 -18.55 3.44
C TYR A 113 -1.40 -18.88 4.94
N TRP A 114 -2.04 -19.98 5.31
CA TRP A 114 -2.21 -20.42 6.69
C TRP A 114 -2.03 -21.94 6.71
N ASP A 115 -1.42 -22.48 7.77
CA ASP A 115 -1.30 -23.92 7.99
C ASP A 115 -0.73 -24.68 6.77
N ASP A 116 0.33 -24.13 6.15
CA ASP A 116 1.07 -24.71 5.01
C ASP A 116 0.23 -25.07 3.77
N GLN A 117 -0.95 -24.46 3.61
CA GLN A 117 -1.81 -24.71 2.46
C GLN A 117 -1.18 -24.22 1.13
N GLU A 118 -1.38 -24.97 0.05
CA GLU A 118 -0.89 -24.60 -1.28
C GLU A 118 -1.67 -23.40 -1.88
N GLN A 119 -2.96 -23.29 -1.57
CA GLN A 119 -3.82 -22.24 -2.10
C GLN A 119 -3.99 -21.11 -1.07
N PRO A 120 -3.85 -19.84 -1.46
CA PRO A 120 -4.01 -18.73 -0.53
C PRO A 120 -5.45 -18.61 -0.03
N ALA A 121 -5.62 -18.48 1.28
CA ALA A 121 -6.93 -18.21 1.90
C ALA A 121 -7.39 -16.76 1.70
N VAL A 122 -6.45 -15.83 1.54
CA VAL A 122 -6.74 -14.44 1.20
C VAL A 122 -6.04 -14.11 -0.11
N VAL A 123 -6.82 -13.70 -1.11
CA VAL A 123 -6.30 -13.09 -2.36
C VAL A 123 -7.15 -11.90 -2.71
N ALA A 124 -6.55 -10.73 -2.69
CA ALA A 124 -7.21 -9.50 -3.11
C ALA A 124 -6.16 -8.48 -3.57
N PRO A 125 -6.54 -7.48 -4.39
CA PRO A 125 -5.70 -6.31 -4.56
C PRO A 125 -5.40 -5.66 -3.21
N LEU A 126 -4.20 -5.09 -3.06
CA LEU A 126 -3.76 -4.48 -1.79
C LEU A 126 -4.79 -3.45 -1.28
N GLY A 127 -5.32 -2.60 -2.16
CA GLY A 127 -6.38 -1.67 -1.81
C GLY A 127 -7.65 -2.37 -1.32
N GLY A 128 -8.00 -3.53 -1.85
CA GLY A 128 -9.15 -4.34 -1.41
C GLY A 128 -9.03 -4.80 0.05
N VAL A 129 -7.84 -5.22 0.48
CA VAL A 129 -7.57 -5.62 1.88
C VAL A 129 -7.81 -4.47 2.85
N PHE A 130 -7.48 -3.24 2.45
CA PHE A 130 -7.61 -2.03 3.29
C PHE A 130 -8.87 -1.20 3.00
N GLY A 131 -9.85 -1.73 2.25
CA GLY A 131 -11.10 -1.02 1.94
C GLY A 131 -10.96 0.16 0.96
N VAL A 132 -9.81 0.30 0.29
CA VAL A 132 -9.51 1.31 -0.74
C VAL A 132 -9.93 0.77 -2.13
N GLY A 133 -11.22 0.44 -2.27
CA GLY A 133 -11.73 -0.32 -3.42
C GLY A 133 -11.63 0.38 -4.79
N ASN A 134 -11.56 1.71 -4.85
CA ASN A 134 -11.58 2.48 -6.12
C ASN A 134 -10.23 3.13 -6.48
N SER A 135 -9.12 2.69 -5.89
CA SER A 135 -7.81 3.34 -6.04
C SER A 135 -7.86 4.86 -5.80
N ILE A 136 -8.75 5.30 -4.91
CA ILE A 136 -8.81 6.71 -4.51
C ILE A 136 -7.73 6.90 -3.44
N GLY A 137 -6.50 7.06 -3.92
CA GLY A 137 -5.39 7.53 -3.11
C GLY A 137 -5.47 9.02 -2.85
N PHE A 138 -4.76 9.48 -1.81
CA PHE A 138 -4.53 10.89 -1.56
C PHE A 138 -3.91 11.53 -2.81
N GLY A 139 -4.57 12.53 -3.42
CA GLY A 139 -4.07 13.21 -4.61
C GLY A 139 -4.90 13.06 -5.89
N ARG A 140 -5.99 12.28 -5.92
CA ARG A 140 -7.00 12.38 -7.00
C ARG A 140 -7.70 13.75 -6.94
N ARG A 141 -7.08 14.82 -7.46
CA ARG A 141 -7.86 15.92 -8.03
C ARG A 141 -8.61 15.29 -9.19
N ALA A 142 -9.93 15.20 -9.08
CA ALA A 142 -10.79 14.94 -10.21
C ALA A 142 -10.40 15.94 -11.31
N ARG A 143 -9.67 15.47 -12.33
CA ARG A 143 -9.46 16.26 -13.54
C ARG A 143 -10.80 16.31 -14.24
N HIS A 144 -11.61 17.27 -13.84
CA HIS A 144 -12.77 17.68 -14.61
C HIS A 144 -12.22 18.47 -15.80
N GLU A 145 -11.78 17.75 -16.83
CA GLU A 145 -11.51 18.35 -18.12
C GLU A 145 -12.83 18.88 -18.68
N ARG A 146 -13.10 20.16 -18.41
CA ARG A 146 -14.12 20.88 -19.17
C ARG A 146 -13.61 20.97 -20.60
N PRO A 147 -14.36 20.51 -21.61
CA PRO A 147 -13.95 20.66 -23.00
C PRO A 147 -13.80 22.16 -23.29
N ARG A 148 -12.58 22.58 -23.65
CA ARG A 148 -12.32 23.94 -24.13
C ARG A 148 -13.16 24.14 -25.40
N ARG A 149 -14.30 24.80 -25.28
CA ARG A 149 -15.06 25.29 -26.44
C ARG A 149 -14.11 26.15 -27.27
N ARG A 150 -13.73 25.68 -28.45
CA ARG A 150 -13.07 26.48 -29.47
C ARG A 150 -13.95 27.71 -29.72
N ARG A 151 -13.49 28.89 -29.31
CA ARG A 151 -14.08 30.15 -29.78
C ARG A 151 -13.74 30.27 -31.27
N SER A 152 -14.74 30.15 -32.13
CA SER A 152 -14.64 30.51 -33.55
C SER A 152 -14.27 31.98 -33.66
N ARG A 153 -13.13 32.29 -34.29
CA ARG A 153 -12.75 33.67 -34.64
C ARG A 153 -13.78 34.21 -35.65
N PRO A 154 -14.27 35.45 -35.51
CA PRO A 154 -15.05 36.07 -36.56
C PRO A 154 -14.13 36.40 -37.75
N GLN A 155 -14.56 35.98 -38.93
CA GLN A 155 -13.96 36.29 -40.22
C GLN A 155 -13.99 37.81 -40.43
N GLN A 156 -12.82 38.43 -40.60
CA GLN A 156 -12.72 39.78 -41.14
C GLN A 156 -13.33 39.78 -42.53
N ARG A 157 -14.31 40.67 -42.78
CA ARG A 157 -14.72 41.05 -44.13
C ARG A 157 -14.16 42.45 -44.40
N SER A 158 -13.62 42.55 -45.60
CA SER A 158 -13.05 43.70 -46.32
C SER A 158 -13.89 44.96 -46.28
#